data_AF-A0AAX2I7Y6-F1
#
_entry.id   AF-A0AAX2I7Y6-F1
#
_cell.length_a   1.000
_cell.length_b   1.000
_cell.length_c   1.000
_cell.angle_alpha   90.00
_cell.angle_beta   90.00
_cell.angle_gamma   90.00
#
_symmetry.space_group_name_H-M   'P 1'
#
loop_
_entity.id
_entity.type
_entity.pdbx_description
1 polymer ?
#
loop_
_entity_poly.entity_id
_entity_poly.type
_entity_poly.pdbx_seq_one_letter_code
_entity_poly.pdbx_strand_id
1 'polypeptide(L)'
;MENTYFFKAKNTPSEHVFQYDLNGNLRVFENTGEPLTIKQWLWLFHPDRLPYTEERIQTLANDEALRKHFTIEKVPASVTFEDFWEAYGKIGTKAVAKKKFDKLKPEEVIKAFIGIEKEKSKKKLDGTAMPYAETYLNQKRWEV
;
A
#
# COMPACT_ATOMS: atom_id res chain seq x y z
N MET A 1 1.68 3.12 10.96
CA MET A 1 1.49 3.11 9.49
C MET A 1 0.15 3.77 9.21
N GLU A 2 0.13 4.73 8.31
CA GLU A 2 -1.10 5.44 7.92
C GLU A 2 -1.71 4.73 6.70
N ASN A 3 -3.04 4.60 6.67
CA ASN A 3 -3.72 3.97 5.54
C ASN A 3 -4.04 5.04 4.49
N THR A 4 -3.52 4.89 3.27
CA THR A 4 -3.75 5.85 2.19
C THR A 4 -4.63 5.21 1.11
N TYR A 5 -5.54 5.99 0.54
CA TYR A 5 -6.43 5.57 -0.54
C TYR A 5 -6.45 6.62 -1.64
N PHE A 6 -6.38 6.17 -2.90
CA PHE A 6 -6.68 7.00 -4.06
C PHE A 6 -8.14 6.85 -4.44
N PHE A 7 -8.81 7.97 -4.64
CA PHE A 7 -10.18 8.07 -5.13
C PHE A 7 -10.14 8.79 -6.48
N LYS A 8 -10.40 8.07 -7.57
CA LYS A 8 -10.31 8.57 -8.94
C LYS A 8 -11.67 8.50 -9.63
N ALA A 9 -12.04 9.56 -10.32
CA ALA A 9 -13.15 9.51 -11.28
C ALA A 9 -12.69 8.84 -12.58
N LYS A 10 -13.55 8.01 -13.18
CA LYS A 10 -13.22 7.32 -14.44
C LYS A 10 -13.36 8.22 -15.68
N ASN A 11 -14.27 9.19 -15.60
CA ASN A 11 -14.65 10.04 -16.74
C ASN A 11 -14.14 11.49 -16.61
N THR A 12 -13.48 11.83 -15.50
CA THR A 12 -12.91 13.17 -15.28
C THR A 12 -11.52 13.03 -14.68
N PRO A 13 -10.61 14.00 -14.91
CA PRO A 13 -9.27 14.03 -14.31
C PRO A 13 -9.31 14.41 -12.81
N SER A 14 -10.39 14.10 -12.10
CA SER A 14 -10.57 14.38 -10.68
C SER A 14 -9.98 13.23 -9.88
N GLU A 15 -9.01 13.54 -9.04
CA GLU A 15 -8.31 12.56 -8.20
C GLU A 15 -8.09 13.13 -6.81
N HIS A 16 -8.37 12.30 -5.80
CA HIS A 16 -8.25 12.67 -4.41
C HIS A 16 -7.50 11.61 -3.61
N VAL A 17 -6.77 12.06 -2.61
CA VAL A 17 -6.07 11.21 -1.66
C VAL A 17 -6.73 11.34 -0.30
N PHE A 18 -7.04 10.20 0.30
CA PHE A 18 -7.53 10.11 1.68
C PHE A 18 -6.52 9.34 2.52
N GLN A 19 -6.07 9.94 3.62
CA GLN A 19 -5.18 9.29 4.59
C GLN A 19 -5.85 9.18 5.95
N TYR A 20 -5.75 8.00 6.55
CA TYR A 20 -6.33 7.68 7.85
C TYR A 20 -5.24 7.39 8.88
N ASP A 21 -5.50 7.81 10.11
CA ASP A 21 -4.69 7.44 11.26
C ASP A 21 -4.87 5.97 11.65
N LEU A 22 -4.15 5.52 12.68
CA LEU A 22 -4.22 4.14 13.18
C LEU A 22 -5.58 3.77 13.80
N ASN A 23 -6.40 4.75 14.17
CA ASN A 23 -7.75 4.55 14.68
C ASN A 23 -8.79 4.57 13.55
N GLY A 24 -8.36 4.71 12.29
CA GLY A 24 -9.22 4.77 11.13
C GLY A 24 -9.90 6.13 10.93
N ASN A 25 -9.46 7.20 11.61
CA ASN A 25 -10.01 8.55 11.43
C ASN A 25 -9.33 9.27 10.26
N LEU A 26 -10.12 10.00 9.46
CA LEU A 26 -9.58 10.82 8.38
C LEU A 26 -8.65 11.91 8.93
N ARG A 27 -7.41 11.93 8.45
CA ARG A 27 -6.39 12.92 8.82
C ARG A 27 -6.07 13.86 7.68
N VAL A 28 -5.99 13.34 6.45
CA VAL A 28 -5.64 14.12 5.26
C VAL A 28 -6.65 13.84 4.16
N PHE A 29 -7.12 14.92 3.56
CA PHE A 29 -7.78 14.91 2.27
C PHE A 29 -7.05 15.89 1.37
N GLU A 30 -6.60 15.41 0.21
CA GLU A 30 -5.86 16.20 -0.77
C GLU A 30 -6.49 16.03 -2.15
N ASN A 31 -6.63 17.14 -2.88
CA ASN A 31 -7.02 17.10 -4.28
C ASN A 31 -5.76 17.13 -5.15
N THR A 32 -5.46 16.01 -5.82
CA THR A 32 -4.27 15.84 -6.65
C THR A 32 -4.58 15.91 -8.15
N GLY A 33 -5.86 15.90 -8.51
CA GLY A 33 -6.33 16.11 -9.88
C GLY A 33 -6.81 17.54 -10.13
N GLU A 34 -7.63 17.71 -11.18
CA GLU A 34 -8.24 19.00 -11.49
C GLU A 34 -9.14 19.49 -10.34
N PRO A 35 -9.21 20.82 -10.10
CA PRO A 35 -10.08 21.38 -9.09
C PRO A 35 -11.54 20.94 -9.26
N LEU A 36 -12.16 20.50 -8.16
CA LEU A 36 -13.57 20.17 -8.16
C LEU A 36 -14.42 21.44 -8.32
N THR A 37 -15.47 21.32 -9.13
CA THR A 37 -16.57 22.30 -9.17
C THR A 37 -17.36 22.28 -7.86
N ILE A 38 -18.11 23.35 -7.58
CA ILE A 38 -18.97 23.44 -6.38
C ILE A 38 -19.93 22.24 -6.28
N LYS A 39 -20.52 21.81 -7.40
CA LYS A 39 -21.44 20.66 -7.42
C LYS A 39 -20.73 19.36 -7.02
N GLN A 40 -19.49 19.18 -7.43
CA GLN A 40 -18.70 18.00 -7.08
C GLN A 40 -18.26 18.03 -5.62
N TRP A 41 -17.89 19.21 -5.08
CA TRP A 41 -17.66 19.37 -3.64
C TRP A 41 -18.88 19.01 -2.82
N LEU A 42 -20.06 19.55 -3.16
CA LEU A 42 -21.31 19.24 -2.47
C LEU A 42 -21.67 17.76 -2.56
N TRP A 43 -21.38 17.12 -3.69
CA TRP A 43 -21.56 15.69 -3.84
C TRP A 43 -20.62 14.91 -2.93
N LEU A 44 -19.32 15.22 -2.92
CA LEU A 44 -18.30 14.51 -2.14
C LEU A 44 -18.49 14.69 -0.63
N PHE A 45 -18.87 15.89 -0.19
CA PHE A 45 -19.05 16.23 1.22
C PHE A 45 -20.46 15.91 1.73
N HIS A 46 -21.28 15.22 0.93
CA HIS A 46 -22.53 14.67 1.43
C HIS A 46 -22.23 13.67 2.57
N PRO A 47 -23.02 13.65 3.66
CA PRO A 47 -22.79 12.74 4.79
C PRO A 47 -22.65 11.26 4.38
N ASP A 48 -23.36 10.86 3.33
CA ASP A 48 -23.31 9.50 2.80
C ASP A 48 -22.11 9.20 1.88
N ARG A 49 -21.31 10.20 1.51
CA ARG A 49 -20.24 10.05 0.50
C ARG A 49 -18.88 10.46 0.99
N LEU A 50 -18.82 11.31 2.02
CA LEU A 50 -17.56 11.70 2.63
C LEU A 50 -16.96 10.49 3.36
N PRO A 51 -15.78 10.02 2.97
CA PRO A 51 -15.13 8.92 3.66
C PRO A 51 -14.31 9.47 4.84
N TYR A 52 -15.01 9.84 5.92
CA TYR A 52 -14.35 10.35 7.13
C TYR A 52 -13.78 9.24 8.03
N THR A 53 -14.03 7.97 7.71
CA THR A 53 -13.38 6.80 8.34
C THR A 53 -12.84 5.81 7.31
N GLU A 54 -11.85 5.00 7.71
CA GLU A 54 -11.31 3.94 6.85
C GLU A 54 -12.40 2.92 6.46
N GLU A 55 -13.25 2.53 7.42
CA GLU A 55 -14.38 1.64 7.16
C GLU A 55 -15.29 2.23 6.07
N ARG A 56 -15.57 3.53 6.13
CA ARG A 56 -16.43 4.19 5.14
C ARG A 56 -15.82 4.15 3.74
N ILE A 57 -14.52 4.44 3.59
CA ILE A 57 -13.90 4.37 2.24
C ILE A 57 -13.90 2.94 1.70
N GLN A 58 -13.78 1.93 2.56
CA GLN A 58 -13.89 0.53 2.15
C GLN A 58 -15.32 0.18 1.73
N THR A 59 -16.34 0.68 2.43
CA THR A 59 -17.74 0.53 1.99
C THR A 59 -17.96 1.16 0.62
N LEU A 60 -17.49 2.41 0.41
CA LEU A 60 -17.62 3.10 -0.87
C LEU A 60 -16.84 2.41 -2.00
N ALA A 61 -15.67 1.85 -1.69
CA ALA A 61 -14.87 1.09 -2.66
C ALA A 61 -15.58 -0.19 -3.14
N ASN A 62 -16.46 -0.76 -2.31
CA ASN A 62 -17.22 -1.97 -2.61
C ASN A 62 -18.62 -1.70 -3.17
N ASP A 63 -19.08 -0.45 -3.18
CA ASP A 63 -20.40 -0.06 -3.70
C ASP A 63 -20.47 -0.25 -5.24
N GLU A 64 -21.40 -1.08 -5.71
CA GLU A 64 -21.54 -1.42 -7.12
C GLU A 64 -21.91 -0.22 -8.02
N ALA A 65 -22.69 0.74 -7.50
CA ALA A 65 -23.08 1.92 -8.25
C ALA A 65 -21.91 2.89 -8.38
N LEU A 66 -21.14 3.09 -7.30
CA LEU A 66 -19.97 3.97 -7.30
C LEU A 66 -18.85 3.42 -8.17
N ARG A 67 -18.57 2.11 -8.12
CA ARG A 67 -17.52 1.46 -8.93
C ARG A 67 -17.71 1.62 -10.44
N LYS A 68 -18.92 1.92 -10.91
CA LYS A 68 -19.17 2.22 -12.34
C LYS A 68 -18.54 3.56 -12.75
N HIS A 69 -18.44 4.51 -11.83
CA HIS A 69 -18.01 5.88 -12.09
C HIS A 69 -16.66 6.23 -11.46
N PHE A 70 -16.26 5.50 -10.43
CA PHE A 70 -15.06 5.77 -9.64
C PHE A 70 -14.21 4.52 -9.43
N THR A 71 -12.93 4.75 -9.16
CA THR A 71 -11.97 3.75 -8.72
C THR A 71 -11.43 4.19 -7.37
N ILE A 72 -11.57 3.34 -6.35
CA ILE A 72 -11.05 3.59 -5.01
C ILE A 72 -10.07 2.46 -4.69
N GLU A 73 -8.80 2.81 -4.57
CA GLU A 73 -7.71 1.85 -4.40
C GLU A 73 -6.92 2.17 -3.13
N LYS A 74 -6.79 1.18 -2.25
CA LYS A 74 -5.89 1.29 -1.10
C LYS A 74 -4.46 1.33 -1.62
N VAL A 75 -3.73 2.38 -1.29
CA VAL A 75 -2.29 2.40 -1.48
C VAL A 75 -1.73 1.34 -0.55
N PRO A 76 -1.03 0.34 -1.09
CA PRO A 76 -0.43 -0.69 -0.27
C PRO A 76 0.53 -0.01 0.72
N ALA A 77 0.44 -0.31 2.01
CA ALA A 77 1.31 0.28 3.02
C ALA A 77 2.76 0.10 2.58
N SER A 78 3.45 1.21 2.27
CA SER A 78 4.79 1.15 1.73
C SER A 78 5.73 0.69 2.83
N VAL A 79 6.18 -0.56 2.75
CA VAL A 79 7.31 -1.04 3.52
C VAL A 79 8.54 -0.30 3.00
N THR A 80 9.22 0.44 3.86
CA THR A 80 10.48 1.07 3.48
C THR A 80 11.59 0.03 3.38
N PHE A 81 12.70 0.36 2.72
CA PHE A 81 13.86 -0.54 2.71
C PHE A 81 14.37 -0.80 4.12
N GLU A 82 14.35 0.21 4.99
CA GLU A 82 14.75 0.11 6.39
C GLU A 82 13.87 -0.88 7.17
N ASP A 83 12.55 -0.80 7.00
CA ASP A 83 11.60 -1.75 7.60
C ASP A 83 11.92 -3.18 7.16
N PHE A 84 12.12 -3.38 5.85
CA PHE A 84 12.51 -4.66 5.28
C PHE A 84 13.85 -5.15 5.83
N TRP A 85 14.86 -4.28 5.88
CA TRP A 85 16.22 -4.63 6.28
C TRP A 85 16.29 -5.05 7.75
N GLU A 86 15.54 -4.37 8.62
CA GLU A 86 15.39 -4.74 10.01
C GLU A 86 14.67 -6.08 10.15
N ALA A 87 13.50 -6.23 9.51
CA ALA A 87 12.70 -7.45 9.58
C ALA A 87 13.46 -8.68 9.03
N TYR A 88 14.26 -8.50 7.98
CA TYR A 88 15.06 -9.58 7.37
C TYR A 88 16.23 -10.03 8.24
N GLY A 89 16.68 -9.20 9.19
CA GLY A 89 17.80 -9.51 10.10
C GLY A 89 19.17 -9.02 9.60
N LYS A 90 19.19 -8.05 8.66
CA LYS A 90 20.42 -7.36 8.21
C LYS A 90 21.51 -8.27 7.62
N ILE A 91 21.12 -9.36 6.96
CA ILE A 91 22.03 -10.38 6.42
C ILE A 91 22.38 -10.05 4.96
N GLY A 92 23.66 -9.86 4.66
CA GLY A 92 24.17 -9.58 3.31
C GLY A 92 24.69 -8.15 3.13
N THR A 93 24.83 -7.71 1.89
CA THR A 93 25.36 -6.38 1.57
C THR A 93 24.25 -5.34 1.47
N LYS A 94 24.09 -4.49 2.50
CA LYS A 94 23.01 -3.47 2.57
C LYS A 94 22.85 -2.65 1.27
N ALA A 95 23.96 -2.19 0.68
CA ALA A 95 23.94 -1.40 -0.55
C ALA A 95 23.40 -2.18 -1.77
N VAL A 96 23.72 -3.47 -1.87
CA VAL A 96 23.24 -4.35 -2.96
C VAL A 96 21.78 -4.70 -2.73
N ALA A 97 21.40 -5.04 -1.50
CA ALA A 97 20.02 -5.30 -1.12
C ALA A 97 19.13 -4.09 -1.40
N LYS A 98 19.56 -2.87 -1.03
CA LYS A 98 18.83 -1.64 -1.32
C LYS A 98 18.62 -1.45 -2.83
N LYS A 99 19.67 -1.59 -3.64
CA LYS A 99 19.56 -1.48 -5.11
C LYS A 99 18.58 -2.50 -5.72
N LYS A 100 18.39 -3.66 -5.08
CA LYS A 100 17.43 -4.68 -5.53
C LYS A 100 16.02 -4.36 -5.04
N PHE A 101 15.88 -3.91 -3.79
CA PHE A 101 14.63 -3.49 -3.19
C PHE A 101 14.01 -2.28 -3.93
N ASP A 102 14.83 -1.27 -4.25
CA ASP A 102 14.39 -0.06 -4.97
C ASP A 102 13.87 -0.36 -6.40
N LYS A 103 14.15 -1.56 -6.95
CA LYS A 103 13.64 -2.00 -8.26
C LYS A 103 12.30 -2.74 -8.18
N LEU A 104 11.85 -3.09 -6.98
CA LEU A 104 10.59 -3.80 -6.79
C LEU A 104 9.41 -2.85 -6.96
N LYS A 105 8.32 -3.35 -7.55
CA LYS A 105 7.03 -2.65 -7.54
C LYS A 105 6.47 -2.62 -6.11
N PRO A 106 5.61 -1.64 -5.77
CA PRO A 106 5.00 -1.56 -4.44
C PRO A 106 4.32 -2.87 -3.98
N GLU A 107 3.66 -3.57 -4.90
CA GLU A 107 3.06 -4.89 -4.62
C GLU A 107 4.11 -5.97 -4.29
N GLU A 108 5.25 -5.96 -4.98
CA GLU A 108 6.34 -6.91 -4.77
C GLU A 108 7.07 -6.63 -3.46
N VAL A 109 7.22 -5.35 -3.09
CA VAL A 109 7.77 -4.92 -1.80
C VAL A 109 6.99 -5.54 -0.64
N ILE A 110 5.65 -5.50 -0.71
CA ILE A 110 4.80 -6.07 0.35
C ILE A 110 4.87 -7.59 0.37
N LYS A 111 4.82 -8.24 -0.81
CA LYS A 111 4.96 -9.70 -0.90
C LYS A 111 6.32 -10.17 -0.36
N ALA A 112 7.39 -9.46 -0.69
CA ALA A 112 8.72 -9.72 -0.18
C ALA A 112 8.81 -9.54 1.34
N PHE A 113 8.15 -8.51 1.90
CA PHE A 113 8.12 -8.27 3.34
C PHE A 113 7.33 -9.33 4.11
N ILE A 114 6.13 -9.68 3.65
CA ILE A 114 5.31 -10.75 4.26
C ILE A 114 6.03 -12.10 4.14
N GLY A 115 6.72 -12.34 3.02
CA GLY A 115 7.44 -13.58 2.77
C GLY A 115 8.64 -13.83 3.68
N ILE A 116 9.11 -12.83 4.44
CA ILE A 116 10.25 -12.97 5.36
C ILE A 116 9.98 -14.05 6.41
N GLU A 117 8.82 -13.99 7.07
CA GLU A 117 8.47 -14.92 8.15
C GLU A 117 8.30 -16.35 7.62
N LYS A 118 7.78 -16.50 6.40
CA LYS A 118 7.67 -17.81 5.73
C LYS A 118 9.06 -18.40 5.45
N GLU A 119 9.98 -17.61 4.90
CA GLU A 119 11.34 -18.07 4.60
C GLU A 119 12.11 -18.39 5.89
N LYS A 120 12.03 -17.55 6.93
CA LYS A 120 12.62 -17.83 8.25
C LYS A 120 12.11 -19.15 8.82
N SER A 121 10.80 -19.38 8.76
CA SER A 121 10.17 -20.60 9.25
C SER A 121 10.67 -21.84 8.49
N LYS A 122 10.73 -21.75 7.15
CA LYS A 122 11.28 -22.80 6.29
C LYS A 122 12.74 -23.11 6.62
N LYS A 123 13.57 -22.09 6.77
CA LYS A 123 15.00 -22.23 7.09
C LYS A 123 15.25 -22.81 8.47
N LYS A 124 14.41 -22.46 9.44
CA LYS A 124 14.43 -23.07 10.77
C LYS A 124 14.08 -24.56 10.72
N LEU A 125 13.10 -24.96 9.90
CA LEU A 125 12.73 -26.37 9.69
C LEU A 125 13.81 -27.16 8.96
N ASP A 126 14.36 -26.60 7.89
CA ASP A 126 15.39 -27.22 7.05
C ASP A 126 16.77 -27.24 7.72
N GLY A 127 16.94 -26.55 8.87
CA GLY A 127 18.22 -26.39 9.56
C GLY A 127 19.27 -25.62 8.76
N THR A 128 18.87 -24.85 7.74
CA THR A 128 19.77 -24.10 6.86
C THR A 128 19.74 -22.61 7.17
N ALA A 129 20.85 -21.91 6.90
CA ALA A 129 20.92 -20.47 7.10
C ALA A 129 19.99 -19.70 6.15
N MET A 130 19.53 -18.53 6.61
CA MET A 130 18.84 -17.57 5.75
C MET A 130 19.76 -17.13 4.60
N PRO A 131 19.26 -17.05 3.36
CA PRO A 131 20.05 -16.48 2.27
C PRO A 131 20.30 -14.98 2.53
N TYR A 132 21.32 -14.41 1.90
CA TYR A 132 21.51 -12.96 1.91
C TYR A 132 20.29 -12.23 1.33
N ALA A 133 19.99 -11.05 1.85
CA ALA A 133 18.82 -10.27 1.44
C ALA A 133 18.84 -9.97 -0.06
N GLU A 134 20.01 -9.66 -0.63
CA GLU A 134 20.16 -9.46 -2.07
C GLU A 134 19.79 -10.71 -2.88
N THR A 135 20.10 -11.90 -2.38
CA THR A 135 19.75 -13.18 -3.02
C THR A 135 18.25 -13.44 -2.92
N TYR A 136 17.66 -13.18 -1.75
CA TYR A 136 16.22 -13.29 -1.54
C TYR A 136 15.41 -12.38 -2.46
N LEU A 137 15.81 -11.10 -2.53
CA LEU A 137 15.22 -10.08 -3.41
C LEU A 137 15.39 -10.43 -4.88
N ASN A 138 16.60 -10.83 -5.30
CA ASN A 138 16.88 -11.12 -6.70
C ASN A 138 16.18 -12.37 -7.22
N GLN A 139 16.03 -13.40 -6.38
CA GLN A 139 15.41 -14.68 -6.75
C GLN A 139 13.91 -14.71 -6.44
N LYS A 140 13.33 -13.60 -5.97
CA LYS A 140 11.91 -13.49 -5.61
C LYS A 140 11.40 -14.65 -4.77
N ARG A 141 12.17 -15.03 -3.74
CA ARG A 141 11.95 -16.28 -2.98
C ARG A 141 10.59 -16.36 -2.26
N TRP A 142 9.88 -15.23 -2.11
CA TRP A 142 8.51 -15.17 -1.57
C TRP A 142 7.43 -15.71 -2.52
N GLU A 143 7.72 -15.92 -3.81
CA GLU A 143 6.75 -16.44 -4.78
C GLU A 143 6.55 -17.97 -4.68
N VAL A 144 7.30 -18.64 -3.80
CA VAL A 144 7.29 -20.10 -3.58
C VAL A 144 6.30 -20.51 -2.49
#